data_AF-A0A660PIV1-F1
#
_entry.id   AF-A0A660PIV1-F1
#
_cell.length_a   1.000
_cell.length_b   1.000
_cell.length_c   1.000
_cell.angle_alpha   90.00
_cell.angle_beta   90.00
_cell.angle_gamma   90.00
#
_symmetry.space_group_name_H-M   'P 1'
#
loop_
_entity.id
_entity.type
_entity.pdbx_description
1 polymer ?
#
loop_
_entity_poly.entity_id
_entity_poly.type
_entity_poly.pdbx_seq_one_letter_code
_entity_poly.pdbx_strand_id
1 'polypeptide(L)'
;MKQLLLILSIVFIASALPAQEQIVEDTAFQFDITQFPADNIYPDVPKVSFIIDNLNLMRAFYPLYYDNEQDIRRDIRYVNRNDSVFYAVWDSLGYTILTTMTSLSGIDWIEQDLTIHLMKYLPRDRVYNPALFPLEGIKTKNYVEAAPAGLHRLMNLIVLLSGQNIQQLFDSKSMHYYLRDHPLLQESAYRLDVIALTLAIATAEYIIPPDSLESILATESWKRHNPGWNTFENHFRHNWLLTSETPLVTYLANEPYNSSLVNLTRPPRIVRPKPEKTSEDKPVILSAGGGRLGFSVAKTGLGLFEIVDLDTLGLGFASGLQIGDLIKRVNGEVVRSARDLMSKIIDKLDSDGVYMIVLREEQEVGILLLPATDEEAEKAKETDEVLEAEDNSLFDKPQKN
;
A
#
# COMPACT_ATOMS: atom_id res chain seq x y z
N MET A 1 58.78 14.67 21.84
CA MET A 1 57.41 15.02 22.26
C MET A 1 57.12 16.54 22.29
N LYS A 2 57.63 17.33 21.34
CA LYS A 2 57.25 18.76 21.18
C LYS A 2 56.90 19.17 19.75
N GLN A 3 57.01 18.26 18.78
CA GLN A 3 56.65 18.50 17.38
C GLN A 3 55.32 17.87 16.94
N LEU A 4 54.71 17.03 17.79
CA LEU A 4 53.42 16.38 17.46
C LEU A 4 52.19 17.22 17.86
N LEU A 5 52.40 18.32 18.59
CA LEU A 5 51.33 19.19 19.09
C LEU A 5 51.11 20.44 18.22
N LEU A 6 51.93 20.65 17.18
CA LEU A 6 51.84 21.82 16.31
C LEU A 6 51.12 21.53 14.97
N ILE A 7 50.96 20.25 14.62
CA ILE A 7 50.21 19.83 13.42
C ILE A 7 48.70 19.76 13.70
N LEU A 8 48.28 19.58 14.97
CA LEU A 8 46.86 19.62 15.34
C LEU A 8 46.28 21.05 15.38
N SER A 9 47.13 22.08 15.47
CA SER A 9 46.70 23.48 15.52
C SER A 9 46.46 24.11 14.14
N ILE A 10 46.97 23.49 13.07
CA ILE A 10 46.83 24.01 11.69
C ILE A 10 45.56 23.46 11.01
N VAL A 11 44.98 22.38 11.53
CA VAL A 11 43.70 21.84 11.02
C VAL A 11 42.48 22.62 11.56
N PHE A 12 42.64 23.46 12.58
CA PHE A 12 41.53 24.24 13.17
C PHE A 12 41.43 25.70 12.70
N ILE A 13 42.31 26.17 11.80
CA ILE A 13 42.29 27.58 11.31
C ILE A 13 41.82 27.68 9.84
N ALA A 14 41.54 26.56 9.17
CA ALA A 14 41.04 26.55 7.78
C ALA A 14 39.50 26.56 7.64
N SER A 15 38.73 26.69 8.72
CA SER A 15 37.25 26.67 8.68
C SER A 15 36.58 28.03 8.94
N ALA A 16 37.31 29.13 8.82
CA ALA A 16 36.76 30.49 8.92
C ALA A 16 37.05 31.28 7.63
N LEU A 17 36.51 30.79 6.51
CA LEU A 17 36.28 31.66 5.36
C LEU A 17 35.00 32.46 5.63
N PRO A 18 35.01 33.80 5.46
CA PRO A 18 33.79 34.57 5.50
C PRO A 18 32.88 34.09 4.37
N ALA A 19 31.67 33.68 4.72
CA ALA A 19 30.58 33.51 3.78
C ALA A 19 30.44 34.83 3.01
N GLN A 20 30.91 34.83 1.79
CA GLN A 20 30.68 35.90 0.84
C GLN A 20 29.19 35.83 0.52
N GLU A 21 28.42 36.81 1.02
CA GLU A 21 27.03 37.06 0.61
C GLU A 21 27.02 37.29 -0.90
N GLN A 22 26.94 36.19 -1.66
CA GLN A 22 26.30 36.25 -2.96
C GLN A 22 24.83 36.50 -2.65
N ILE A 23 24.43 37.75 -2.86
CA ILE A 23 23.06 38.14 -3.14
C ILE A 23 22.66 37.33 -4.36
N VAL A 24 22.17 36.11 -4.11
CA VAL A 24 21.28 35.43 -5.02
C VAL A 24 20.03 36.29 -4.97
N GLU A 25 19.71 36.94 -6.08
CA GLU A 25 18.37 37.50 -6.28
C GLU A 25 17.40 36.33 -6.17
N ASP A 26 16.95 36.08 -4.94
CA ASP A 26 15.81 35.26 -4.63
C ASP A 26 14.65 35.83 -5.43
N THR A 27 14.40 35.23 -6.59
CA THR A 27 13.07 35.10 -7.15
C THR A 27 12.26 34.17 -6.24
N ALA A 28 12.18 34.54 -4.97
CA ALA A 28 11.15 34.05 -4.09
C ALA A 28 9.84 34.60 -4.66
N PHE A 29 9.16 33.75 -5.43
CA PHE A 29 7.73 33.87 -5.64
C PHE A 29 7.09 33.85 -4.26
N GLN A 30 6.99 35.03 -3.64
CA GLN A 30 6.32 35.25 -2.38
C GLN A 30 4.82 35.14 -2.67
N PHE A 31 4.34 33.91 -2.79
CA PHE A 31 2.91 33.63 -2.83
C PHE A 31 2.34 34.06 -1.48
N ASP A 32 1.52 35.12 -1.48
CA ASP A 32 0.81 35.58 -0.31
C ASP A 32 -0.35 34.60 -0.03
N ILE A 33 -0.06 33.57 0.77
CA ILE A 33 -0.99 32.50 1.14
C ILE A 33 -2.15 33.04 2.01
N THR A 34 -2.05 34.27 2.54
CA THR A 34 -3.02 34.81 3.49
C THR A 34 -4.31 35.35 2.86
N GLN A 35 -4.42 35.40 1.53
CA GLN A 35 -5.55 36.03 0.83
C GLN A 35 -6.66 35.07 0.36
N PHE A 36 -6.51 33.76 0.54
CA PHE A 36 -7.50 32.80 0.07
C PHE A 36 -8.36 32.25 1.23
N PRO A 37 -9.70 32.28 1.12
CA PRO A 37 -10.58 31.69 2.12
C PRO A 37 -10.35 30.17 2.22
N ALA A 38 -10.60 29.59 3.40
CA ALA A 38 -10.32 28.19 3.73
C ALA A 38 -11.18 27.13 3.00
N ASP A 39 -11.99 27.56 2.03
CA ASP A 39 -12.81 26.69 1.19
C ASP A 39 -11.99 26.26 -0.02
N ASN A 40 -12.00 24.96 -0.32
CA ASN A 40 -11.09 24.25 -1.22
C ASN A 40 -10.63 25.10 -2.42
N ILE A 41 -9.42 25.66 -2.34
CA ILE A 41 -8.88 26.64 -3.29
C ILE A 41 -8.70 26.01 -4.69
N TYR A 42 -8.69 24.68 -4.74
CA TYR A 42 -8.36 23.89 -5.92
C TYR A 42 -9.39 22.75 -6.09
N PRO A 43 -10.44 22.94 -6.91
CA PRO A 43 -11.51 21.95 -7.08
C PRO A 43 -11.08 20.70 -7.86
N ASP A 44 -9.87 20.70 -8.42
CA ASP A 44 -9.29 19.67 -9.28
C ASP A 44 -8.44 18.63 -8.51
N VAL A 45 -8.16 18.87 -7.23
CA VAL A 45 -7.40 17.94 -6.38
C VAL A 45 -8.11 17.71 -5.05
N PRO A 46 -7.92 16.53 -4.41
CA PRO A 46 -8.58 16.21 -3.16
C PRO A 46 -8.03 17.08 -2.05
N LYS A 47 -8.92 17.46 -1.13
CA LYS A 47 -8.53 17.95 0.16
C LYS A 47 -8.01 16.78 0.99
N VAL A 48 -6.70 16.77 1.25
CA VAL A 48 -6.09 15.75 2.09
C VAL A 48 -6.19 16.15 3.55
N SER A 49 -6.77 15.27 4.37
CA SER A 49 -6.84 15.40 5.81
C SER A 49 -6.07 14.28 6.50
N PHE A 50 -5.47 14.58 7.64
CA PHE A 50 -4.74 13.61 8.43
C PHE A 50 -5.49 13.31 9.72
N ILE A 51 -5.79 12.03 9.95
CA ILE A 51 -6.47 11.57 11.17
C ILE A 51 -5.47 10.84 12.05
N ILE A 52 -5.43 11.22 13.32
CA ILE A 52 -4.52 10.65 14.32
C ILE A 52 -5.26 9.71 15.28
N ASP A 53 -6.57 9.88 15.46
CA ASP A 53 -7.40 9.04 16.34
C ASP A 53 -7.77 7.72 15.65
N ASN A 54 -6.81 6.80 15.62
CA ASN A 54 -6.89 5.54 14.90
C ASN A 54 -7.05 4.34 15.85
N LEU A 55 -7.83 4.50 16.92
CA LEU A 55 -7.93 3.51 18.00
C LEU A 55 -8.30 2.11 17.50
N ASN A 56 -9.33 2.02 16.65
CA ASN A 56 -9.82 0.75 16.12
C ASN A 56 -8.81 0.08 15.20
N LEU A 57 -8.17 0.84 14.30
CA LEU A 57 -7.14 0.35 13.40
C LEU A 57 -5.91 -0.16 14.16
N MET A 58 -5.46 0.57 15.18
CA MET A 58 -4.34 0.16 16.02
C MET A 58 -4.62 -1.16 16.72
N ARG A 59 -5.80 -1.30 17.33
CA ARG A 59 -6.23 -2.54 17.99
C ARG A 59 -6.37 -3.69 16.98
N ALA A 60 -6.87 -3.43 15.78
CA ALA A 60 -6.99 -4.44 14.73
C ALA A 60 -5.62 -4.95 14.26
N PHE A 61 -4.64 -4.07 14.04
CA PHE A 61 -3.32 -4.49 13.57
C PHE A 61 -2.43 -5.13 14.63
N TYR A 62 -2.57 -4.72 15.90
CA TYR A 62 -1.76 -5.26 16.98
C TYR A 62 -2.58 -5.60 18.22
N PRO A 63 -3.49 -6.58 18.12
CA PRO A 63 -4.39 -6.90 19.23
C PRO A 63 -3.60 -7.28 20.49
N LEU A 64 -2.54 -8.09 20.34
CA LEU A 64 -1.69 -8.53 21.47
C LEU A 64 -0.79 -7.44 22.05
N TYR A 65 -0.51 -6.37 21.28
CA TYR A 65 0.31 -5.26 21.76
C TYR A 65 -0.55 -4.19 22.44
N TYR A 66 -1.80 -4.07 22.00
CA TYR A 66 -2.77 -3.09 22.47
C TYR A 66 -3.89 -3.73 23.29
N ASP A 67 -3.52 -4.64 24.21
CA ASP A 67 -4.43 -5.23 25.19
C ASP A 67 -5.06 -4.14 26.10
N ASN A 68 -4.33 -3.04 26.33
CA ASN A 68 -4.77 -1.88 27.11
C ASN A 68 -4.96 -0.64 26.23
N GLU A 69 -6.12 -0.01 26.32
CA GLU A 69 -6.43 1.24 25.60
C GLU A 69 -5.47 2.39 25.96
N GLN A 70 -4.91 2.40 27.17
CA GLN A 70 -3.93 3.41 27.58
C GLN A 70 -2.66 3.39 26.71
N ASP A 71 -2.26 2.23 26.21
CA ASP A 71 -1.09 2.10 25.33
C ASP A 71 -1.39 2.67 23.94
N ILE A 72 -2.60 2.45 23.43
CA ILE A 72 -3.08 3.10 22.19
C ILE A 72 -3.08 4.62 22.37
N ARG A 73 -3.67 5.15 23.45
CA ARG A 73 -3.71 6.59 23.73
C ARG A 73 -2.32 7.20 23.92
N ARG A 74 -1.35 6.43 24.44
CA ARG A 74 0.05 6.86 24.52
C ARG A 74 0.65 7.01 23.13
N ASP A 75 0.38 6.08 22.22
CA ASP A 75 0.89 6.13 20.86
C ASP A 75 0.17 7.20 20.00
N ILE A 76 -1.13 7.44 20.19
CA ILE A 76 -1.86 8.59 19.60
C ILE A 76 -1.21 9.92 20.03
N ARG A 77 -0.92 10.08 21.34
CA ARG A 77 -0.19 11.26 21.86
C ARG A 77 1.21 11.38 21.31
N TYR A 78 1.86 10.26 20.96
CA TYR A 78 3.16 10.29 20.30
C TYR A 78 3.03 10.84 18.88
N VAL A 79 2.07 10.34 18.09
CA VAL A 79 1.81 10.82 16.72
C VAL A 79 1.52 12.32 16.73
N ASN A 80 0.60 12.78 17.59
CA ASN A 80 0.24 14.20 17.75
C ASN A 80 1.39 15.12 18.23
N ARG A 81 2.53 14.57 18.67
CA ARG A 81 3.71 15.38 19.04
C ARG A 81 4.75 15.45 17.93
N ASN A 82 4.67 14.55 16.95
CA ASN A 82 5.69 14.35 15.92
C ASN A 82 5.15 14.55 14.50
N ASP A 83 3.89 14.96 14.36
CA ASP A 83 3.19 15.23 13.12
C ASP A 83 3.46 16.65 12.58
N SER A 84 3.78 17.62 13.42
CA SER A 84 3.94 19.03 13.04
C SER A 84 4.88 19.27 11.85
N VAL A 85 6.05 18.60 11.83
CA VAL A 85 6.99 18.68 10.70
C VAL A 85 6.38 18.11 9.43
N PHE A 86 5.61 17.04 9.56
CA PHE A 86 4.96 16.39 8.44
C PHE A 86 3.82 17.25 7.88
N TYR A 87 2.99 17.87 8.72
CA TYR A 87 1.98 18.85 8.31
C TYR A 87 2.63 20.05 7.60
N ALA A 88 3.70 20.62 8.15
CA ALA A 88 4.37 21.76 7.51
C ALA A 88 4.87 21.44 6.10
N VAL A 89 5.44 20.23 5.90
CA VAL A 89 5.86 19.78 4.57
C VAL A 89 4.64 19.60 3.66
N TRP A 90 3.56 18.99 4.15
CA TRP A 90 2.33 18.81 3.38
C TRP A 90 1.69 20.13 2.97
N ASP A 91 1.56 21.09 3.89
CA ASP A 91 0.98 22.40 3.62
C ASP A 91 1.77 23.15 2.54
N SER A 92 3.09 22.92 2.46
CA SER A 92 3.96 23.56 1.46
C SER A 92 3.96 22.88 0.09
N LEU A 93 3.85 21.54 0.03
CA LEU A 93 4.08 20.77 -1.20
C LEU A 93 2.86 19.98 -1.68
N GLY A 94 1.84 19.80 -0.85
CA GLY A 94 0.73 18.88 -1.09
C GLY A 94 0.00 19.16 -2.40
N TYR A 95 -0.31 20.42 -2.67
CA TYR A 95 -0.93 20.84 -3.93
C TYR A 95 -0.06 20.51 -5.15
N THR A 96 1.23 20.84 -5.11
CA THR A 96 2.17 20.57 -6.21
C THR A 96 2.35 19.07 -6.44
N ILE A 97 2.39 18.27 -5.37
CA ILE A 97 2.46 16.80 -5.46
C ILE A 97 1.22 16.27 -6.16
N LEU A 98 0.02 16.64 -5.72
CA LEU A 98 -1.23 16.11 -6.26
C LEU A 98 -1.43 16.53 -7.73
N THR A 99 -1.19 17.78 -8.07
CA THR A 99 -1.33 18.29 -9.45
C THR A 99 -0.30 17.67 -10.41
N THR A 100 0.96 17.54 -9.97
CA THR A 100 2.00 16.84 -10.75
C THR A 100 1.62 15.39 -10.95
N MET A 101 1.12 14.73 -9.91
CA MET A 101 0.68 13.33 -9.97
C MET A 101 -0.50 13.14 -10.91
N THR A 102 -1.52 14.00 -10.88
CA THR A 102 -2.64 13.99 -11.82
C THR A 102 -2.15 14.14 -13.26
N SER A 103 -1.25 15.10 -13.49
CA SER A 103 -0.69 15.38 -14.82
C SER A 103 0.11 14.19 -15.37
N LEU A 104 0.98 13.58 -14.56
CA LEU A 104 1.82 12.44 -14.97
C LEU A 104 1.05 11.12 -15.04
N SER A 105 0.01 10.95 -14.22
CA SER A 105 -0.83 9.74 -14.25
C SER A 105 -1.84 9.80 -15.39
N GLY A 106 -2.37 10.99 -15.70
CA GLY A 106 -3.57 11.17 -16.51
C GLY A 106 -4.83 10.63 -15.82
N ILE A 107 -4.82 10.52 -14.49
CA ILE A 107 -5.94 10.02 -13.69
C ILE A 107 -6.45 11.16 -12.81
N ASP A 108 -7.67 11.60 -13.10
CA ASP A 108 -8.37 12.61 -12.31
C ASP A 108 -8.74 12.07 -10.92
N TRP A 109 -8.69 12.95 -9.92
CA TRP A 109 -9.18 12.63 -8.59
C TRP A 109 -10.71 12.71 -8.55
N ILE A 110 -11.35 11.57 -8.27
CA ILE A 110 -12.80 11.48 -8.13
C ILE A 110 -13.17 11.77 -6.67
N GLU A 111 -12.41 11.20 -5.74
CA GLU A 111 -12.49 11.50 -4.32
C GLU A 111 -12.11 12.96 -4.06
N GLN A 112 -12.98 13.69 -3.36
CA GLN A 112 -12.76 15.10 -3.04
C GLN A 112 -12.11 15.32 -1.67
N ASP A 113 -12.26 14.35 -0.76
CA ASP A 113 -11.74 14.40 0.60
C ASP A 113 -10.94 13.14 0.86
N LEU A 114 -9.62 13.20 0.70
CA LEU A 114 -8.74 12.06 0.95
C LEU A 114 -8.30 12.04 2.41
N THR A 115 -8.55 10.93 3.10
CA THR A 115 -8.19 10.77 4.51
C THR A 115 -6.95 9.90 4.67
N ILE A 116 -5.88 10.43 5.27
CA ILE A 116 -4.67 9.66 5.60
C ILE A 116 -4.59 9.45 7.12
N HIS A 117 -4.62 8.20 7.53
CA HIS A 117 -4.51 7.82 8.94
C HIS A 117 -3.05 7.75 9.37
N LEU A 118 -2.65 8.70 10.23
CA LEU A 118 -1.31 8.73 10.82
C LEU A 118 -1.24 7.76 11.98
N MET A 119 -0.30 6.82 11.90
CA MET A 119 -0.09 5.79 12.91
C MET A 119 1.35 5.83 13.41
N LYS A 120 1.56 5.42 14.66
CA LYS A 120 2.93 5.27 15.16
C LYS A 120 3.63 4.14 14.41
N TYR A 121 3.00 2.97 14.37
CA TYR A 121 3.52 1.78 13.74
C TYR A 121 2.53 1.21 12.71
N LEU A 122 3.05 0.70 11.59
CA LEU A 122 2.29 -0.12 10.64
C LEU A 122 2.82 -1.55 10.55
N PRO A 123 1.93 -2.54 10.31
CA PRO A 123 2.34 -3.95 10.23
C PRO A 123 3.05 -4.27 8.92
N ARG A 124 2.91 -3.39 7.92
CA ARG A 124 3.52 -3.46 6.59
C ARG A 124 3.80 -2.05 6.07
N ASP A 125 4.57 -1.97 5.00
CA ASP A 125 5.12 -0.70 4.50
C ASP A 125 4.03 0.26 4.01
N ARG A 126 2.99 -0.30 3.39
CA ARG A 126 1.93 0.46 2.71
C ARG A 126 0.56 -0.18 2.93
N VAL A 127 -0.43 0.66 3.16
CA VAL A 127 -1.85 0.29 3.08
C VAL A 127 -2.52 1.43 2.33
N TYR A 128 -3.05 1.14 1.15
CA TYR A 128 -3.75 2.12 0.34
C TYR A 128 -5.20 2.29 0.79
N ASN A 129 -5.91 1.21 1.10
CA ASN A 129 -7.29 1.31 1.56
C ASN A 129 -7.48 0.61 2.94
N PRO A 130 -7.76 1.36 4.03
CA PRO A 130 -7.69 2.82 4.11
C PRO A 130 -6.25 3.33 3.96
N ALA A 131 -6.05 4.61 3.61
CA ALA A 131 -4.71 5.15 3.41
C ALA A 131 -4.01 5.33 4.77
N LEU A 132 -2.97 4.53 5.03
CA LEU A 132 -2.24 4.57 6.31
C LEU A 132 -0.80 5.01 6.13
N PHE A 133 -0.30 5.81 7.08
CA PHE A 133 1.08 6.30 7.05
C PHE A 133 1.77 6.17 8.43
N PRO A 134 2.94 5.49 8.52
CA PRO A 134 3.67 5.35 9.77
C PRO A 134 4.56 6.57 10.05
N LEU A 135 4.55 7.09 11.28
CA LEU A 135 5.49 8.14 11.72
C LEU A 135 6.76 7.60 12.40
N GLU A 136 6.65 6.49 13.14
CA GLU A 136 7.78 5.91 13.88
C GLU A 136 8.41 4.73 13.15
N GLY A 137 7.62 3.89 12.48
CA GLY A 137 8.20 2.75 11.77
C GLY A 137 7.24 1.63 11.42
N ILE A 138 7.83 0.53 10.96
CA ILE A 138 7.16 -0.74 10.72
C ILE A 138 7.46 -1.64 11.92
N LYS A 139 6.42 -2.07 12.63
CA LYS A 139 6.58 -2.92 13.82
C LYS A 139 6.31 -4.36 13.45
N THR A 140 7.33 -5.19 13.61
CA THR A 140 7.19 -6.64 13.61
C THR A 140 7.14 -7.14 15.07
N LYS A 141 6.92 -8.44 15.28
CA LYS A 141 6.75 -9.03 16.63
C LYS A 141 7.78 -8.58 17.66
N ASN A 142 9.05 -8.54 17.25
CA ASN A 142 10.18 -8.46 18.18
C ASN A 142 11.01 -7.20 17.99
N TYR A 143 10.80 -6.45 16.91
CA TYR A 143 11.55 -5.23 16.64
C TYR A 143 10.70 -4.20 15.90
N VAL A 144 11.14 -2.95 15.98
CA VAL A 144 10.59 -1.83 15.20
C VAL A 144 11.67 -1.42 14.22
N GLU A 145 11.36 -1.50 12.92
CA GLU A 145 12.17 -0.87 11.89
C GLU A 145 11.83 0.62 11.85
N ALA A 146 12.83 1.46 12.12
CA ALA A 146 12.64 2.90 12.19
C ALA A 146 12.10 3.46 10.86
N ALA A 147 11.08 4.31 10.94
CA ALA A 147 10.54 5.01 9.80
C ALA A 147 11.61 5.95 9.22
N PRO A 148 11.61 6.12 7.90
CA PRO A 148 12.38 7.17 7.29
C PRO A 148 12.00 8.56 7.83
N ALA A 149 12.99 9.45 7.85
CA ALA A 149 12.83 10.85 8.23
C ALA A 149 13.09 11.77 7.03
N GLY A 150 12.69 13.04 7.14
CA GLY A 150 12.96 14.06 6.12
C GLY A 150 12.42 13.68 4.74
N LEU A 151 13.27 13.79 3.71
CA LEU A 151 12.88 13.55 2.32
C LEU A 151 12.54 12.09 2.02
N HIS A 152 13.11 11.11 2.74
CA HIS A 152 12.65 9.72 2.62
C HIS A 152 11.20 9.55 3.06
N ARG A 153 10.77 10.30 4.10
CA ARG A 153 9.38 10.29 4.56
C ARG A 153 8.46 10.90 3.50
N LEU A 154 8.88 12.01 2.90
CA LEU A 154 8.17 12.64 1.79
C LEU A 154 8.04 11.68 0.60
N MET A 155 9.12 10.99 0.22
CA MET A 155 9.08 9.99 -0.84
C MET A 155 8.06 8.89 -0.55
N ASN A 156 8.01 8.36 0.68
CA ASN A 156 7.01 7.36 1.05
C ASN A 156 5.58 7.90 0.99
N LEU A 157 5.37 9.19 1.29
CA LEU A 157 4.06 9.82 1.16
C LEU A 157 3.64 9.93 -0.31
N ILE A 158 4.56 10.35 -1.18
CA ILE A 158 4.32 10.41 -2.63
C ILE A 158 3.94 9.01 -3.15
N VAL A 159 4.65 7.97 -2.72
CA VAL A 159 4.33 6.57 -3.05
C VAL A 159 2.92 6.17 -2.58
N LEU A 160 2.54 6.49 -1.35
CA LEU A 160 1.19 6.20 -0.84
C LEU A 160 0.13 6.89 -1.70
N LEU A 161 0.32 8.18 -1.99
CA LEU A 161 -0.58 8.99 -2.80
C LEU A 161 -0.65 8.50 -4.25
N SER A 162 0.45 8.03 -4.84
CA SER A 162 0.44 7.41 -6.16
C SER A 162 -0.43 6.16 -6.19
N GLY A 163 -0.38 5.34 -5.14
CA GLY A 163 -1.30 4.21 -4.99
C GLY A 163 -2.77 4.67 -4.89
N GLN A 164 -3.05 5.72 -4.11
CA GLN A 164 -4.40 6.31 -4.00
C GLN A 164 -4.93 6.85 -5.33
N ASN A 165 -4.07 7.55 -6.09
CA ASN A 165 -4.42 8.11 -7.39
C ASN A 165 -4.75 6.99 -8.38
N ILE A 166 -3.95 5.92 -8.43
CA ILE A 166 -4.23 4.75 -9.26
C ILE A 166 -5.52 4.06 -8.82
N GLN A 167 -5.82 4.02 -7.51
CA GLN A 167 -7.06 3.44 -7.00
C GLN A 167 -8.33 4.17 -7.51
N GLN A 168 -8.22 5.43 -7.97
CA GLN A 168 -9.35 6.14 -8.60
C GLN A 168 -9.84 5.45 -9.89
N LEU A 169 -9.02 4.60 -10.54
CA LEU A 169 -9.44 3.81 -11.71
C LEU A 169 -10.50 2.75 -11.38
N PHE A 170 -10.60 2.35 -10.11
CA PHE A 170 -11.57 1.34 -9.66
C PHE A 170 -12.93 1.97 -9.34
N ASP A 171 -13.04 3.30 -9.30
CA ASP A 171 -14.35 3.96 -9.21
C ASP A 171 -15.04 3.96 -10.58
N SER A 172 -16.30 3.53 -10.59
CA SER A 172 -17.20 3.55 -11.76
C SER A 172 -17.30 4.90 -12.48
N LYS A 173 -17.03 6.02 -11.80
CA LYS A 173 -17.06 7.37 -12.36
C LYS A 173 -15.80 7.74 -13.13
N SER A 174 -14.74 6.93 -13.03
CA SER A 174 -13.49 7.17 -13.73
C SER A 174 -13.69 7.11 -15.23
N MET A 175 -13.19 8.11 -15.96
CA MET A 175 -13.12 8.06 -17.43
C MET A 175 -12.28 6.87 -17.94
N HIS A 176 -11.41 6.33 -17.08
CA HIS A 176 -10.50 5.25 -17.37
C HIS A 176 -10.90 3.92 -16.71
N TYR A 177 -12.17 3.76 -16.33
CA TYR A 177 -12.69 2.56 -15.68
C TYR A 177 -12.41 1.25 -16.44
N TYR A 178 -12.29 1.32 -17.77
CA TYR A 178 -11.93 0.18 -18.61
C TYR A 178 -10.55 -0.43 -18.31
N LEU A 179 -9.69 0.30 -17.58
CA LEU A 179 -8.37 -0.18 -17.15
C LEU A 179 -8.43 -0.97 -15.83
N ARG A 180 -9.55 -0.96 -15.08
CA ARG A 180 -9.64 -1.58 -13.74
C ARG A 180 -9.18 -3.04 -13.71
N ASP A 181 -9.46 -3.78 -14.80
CA ASP A 181 -9.18 -5.21 -14.93
C ASP A 181 -7.79 -5.50 -15.52
N HIS A 182 -6.98 -4.45 -15.73
CA HIS A 182 -5.65 -4.59 -16.28
C HIS A 182 -4.73 -5.38 -15.32
N PRO A 183 -4.01 -6.42 -15.78
CA PRO A 183 -3.23 -7.28 -14.90
C PRO A 183 -2.19 -6.55 -14.04
N LEU A 184 -1.61 -5.45 -14.52
CA LEU A 184 -0.65 -4.64 -13.76
C LEU A 184 -1.27 -3.87 -12.59
N LEU A 185 -2.60 -3.71 -12.56
CA LEU A 185 -3.29 -3.02 -11.48
C LEU A 185 -3.78 -3.97 -10.37
N GLN A 186 -3.58 -5.28 -10.52
CA GLN A 186 -3.92 -6.22 -9.46
C GLN A 186 -3.12 -5.93 -8.18
N GLU A 187 -3.82 -5.84 -7.05
CA GLU A 187 -3.24 -5.51 -5.76
C GLU A 187 -2.18 -6.55 -5.36
N SER A 188 -0.92 -6.14 -5.43
CA SER A 188 0.22 -6.93 -4.95
C SER A 188 1.48 -6.08 -4.89
N ALA A 189 2.45 -6.54 -4.13
CA ALA A 189 3.74 -5.88 -3.96
C ALA A 189 4.62 -5.86 -5.24
N TYR A 190 4.20 -6.56 -6.29
CA TYR A 190 4.93 -6.69 -7.55
C TYR A 190 4.20 -6.09 -8.77
N ARG A 191 2.91 -5.78 -8.64
CA ARG A 191 2.08 -5.22 -9.73
C ARG A 191 1.68 -3.81 -9.40
N LEU A 192 0.56 -3.61 -8.70
CA LEU A 192 0.08 -2.29 -8.33
C LEU A 192 1.17 -1.45 -7.67
N ASP A 193 1.96 -2.03 -6.75
CA ASP A 193 3.05 -1.32 -6.08
C ASP A 193 4.16 -0.87 -7.04
N VAL A 194 4.47 -1.63 -8.08
CA VAL A 194 5.46 -1.23 -9.10
C VAL A 194 4.93 -0.10 -9.96
N ILE A 195 3.63 -0.12 -10.29
CA ILE A 195 2.98 0.96 -11.03
C ILE A 195 2.90 2.23 -10.17
N ALA A 196 2.50 2.11 -8.91
CA ALA A 196 2.51 3.19 -7.93
C ALA A 196 3.93 3.75 -7.75
N LEU A 197 4.95 2.89 -7.68
CA LEU A 197 6.34 3.30 -7.60
C LEU A 197 6.82 4.06 -8.84
N THR A 198 6.38 3.62 -10.03
CA THR A 198 6.70 4.29 -11.29
C THR A 198 6.16 5.72 -11.30
N LEU A 199 4.89 5.89 -10.95
CA LEU A 199 4.26 7.21 -10.82
C LEU A 199 4.91 8.07 -9.73
N ALA A 200 5.24 7.44 -8.60
CA ALA A 200 5.81 8.14 -7.45
C ALA A 200 7.20 8.68 -7.74
N ILE A 201 8.06 7.92 -8.42
CA ILE A 201 9.41 8.37 -8.78
C ILE A 201 9.33 9.48 -9.82
N ALA A 202 8.49 9.32 -10.85
CA ALA A 202 8.29 10.38 -11.84
C ALA A 202 7.80 11.67 -11.17
N THR A 203 6.90 11.58 -10.19
CA THR A 203 6.43 12.75 -9.41
C THR A 203 7.55 13.30 -8.53
N ALA A 204 8.31 12.44 -7.86
CA ALA A 204 9.39 12.84 -6.97
C ALA A 204 10.53 13.56 -7.70
N GLU A 205 10.79 13.26 -8.98
CA GLU A 205 11.78 13.97 -9.81
C GLU A 205 11.47 15.47 -9.97
N TYR A 206 10.19 15.88 -9.85
CA TYR A 206 9.78 17.29 -9.88
C TYR A 206 9.79 17.96 -8.49
N ILE A 207 9.75 17.18 -7.41
CA ILE A 207 9.51 17.68 -6.04
C ILE A 207 10.77 17.59 -5.18
N ILE A 208 11.54 16.52 -5.30
CA ILE A 208 12.71 16.22 -4.46
C ILE A 208 13.99 16.57 -5.24
N PRO A 209 14.97 17.26 -4.63
CA PRO A 209 16.24 17.55 -5.27
C PRO A 209 16.92 16.27 -5.81
N PRO A 210 17.51 16.29 -7.02
CA PRO A 210 18.05 15.09 -7.68
C PRO A 210 19.02 14.28 -6.81
N ASP A 211 20.00 14.93 -6.17
CA ASP A 211 21.00 14.28 -5.32
C ASP A 211 20.34 13.57 -4.11
N SER A 212 19.29 14.20 -3.56
CA SER A 212 18.55 13.63 -2.43
C SER A 212 17.69 12.45 -2.87
N LEU A 213 17.05 12.55 -4.04
CA LEU A 213 16.28 11.45 -4.61
C LEU A 213 17.19 10.26 -4.92
N GLU A 214 18.34 10.48 -5.56
CA GLU A 214 19.31 9.42 -5.83
C GLU A 214 19.80 8.74 -4.54
N SER A 215 20.10 9.51 -3.50
CA SER A 215 20.45 9.00 -2.17
C SER A 215 19.33 8.13 -1.56
N ILE A 216 18.07 8.55 -1.69
CA ILE A 216 16.91 7.76 -1.25
C ILE A 216 16.84 6.44 -2.01
N LEU A 217 16.89 6.48 -3.34
CA LEU A 217 16.78 5.31 -4.20
C LEU A 217 17.96 4.34 -4.03
N ALA A 218 19.14 4.84 -3.67
CA ALA A 218 20.31 4.02 -3.35
C ALA A 218 20.21 3.31 -1.98
N THR A 219 19.28 3.70 -1.12
CA THR A 219 19.18 3.17 0.25
C THR A 219 18.63 1.74 0.27
N GLU A 220 19.42 0.79 0.78
CA GLU A 220 19.04 -0.64 0.83
C GLU A 220 17.81 -0.93 1.70
N SER A 221 17.61 -0.18 2.80
CA SER A 221 16.37 -0.31 3.58
C SER A 221 15.15 0.11 2.76
N TRP A 222 15.24 1.17 1.97
CA TRP A 222 14.14 1.63 1.14
C TRP A 222 13.83 0.62 0.02
N LYS A 223 14.86 0.06 -0.64
CA LYS A 223 14.68 -1.01 -1.64
C LYS A 223 14.04 -2.27 -1.04
N ARG A 224 14.38 -2.65 0.20
CA ARG A 224 13.76 -3.80 0.88
C ARG A 224 12.25 -3.66 1.03
N HIS A 225 11.77 -2.45 1.29
CA HIS A 225 10.34 -2.14 1.39
C HIS A 225 9.64 -1.99 0.03
N ASN A 226 10.37 -2.20 -1.07
CA ASN A 226 9.88 -2.16 -2.45
C ASN A 226 10.32 -3.47 -3.14
N PRO A 227 9.69 -4.62 -2.86
CA PRO A 227 10.14 -5.90 -3.42
C PRO A 227 10.09 -5.94 -4.96
N GLY A 228 9.25 -5.12 -5.59
CA GLY A 228 9.24 -4.89 -7.03
C GLY A 228 10.34 -3.96 -7.57
N TRP A 229 11.27 -3.47 -6.74
CA TRP A 229 12.31 -2.51 -7.11
C TRP A 229 13.13 -2.96 -8.32
N ASN A 230 13.61 -4.20 -8.32
CA ASN A 230 14.42 -4.72 -9.43
C ASN A 230 13.64 -4.75 -10.74
N THR A 231 12.33 -5.05 -10.69
CA THR A 231 11.47 -5.02 -11.87
C THR A 231 11.27 -3.57 -12.35
N PHE A 232 11.01 -2.65 -11.41
CA PHE A 232 10.92 -1.23 -11.71
C PHE A 232 12.20 -0.70 -12.38
N GLU A 233 13.35 -0.91 -11.75
CA GLU A 233 14.64 -0.36 -12.19
C GLU A 233 15.03 -0.85 -13.59
N ASN A 234 14.87 -2.15 -13.84
CA ASN A 234 15.29 -2.76 -15.11
C ASN A 234 14.29 -2.56 -16.25
N HIS A 235 12.99 -2.37 -15.95
CA HIS A 235 11.94 -2.44 -16.97
C HIS A 235 11.01 -1.23 -17.03
N PHE A 236 10.79 -0.50 -15.95
CA PHE A 236 9.89 0.66 -15.96
C PHE A 236 10.66 1.97 -16.03
N ARG A 237 11.71 2.14 -15.22
CA ARG A 237 12.44 3.40 -15.05
C ARG A 237 12.85 4.09 -16.35
N HIS A 238 13.27 3.31 -17.35
CA HIS A 238 13.75 3.85 -18.63
C HIS A 238 12.77 3.69 -19.80
N ASN A 239 11.76 2.82 -19.66
CA ASN A 239 10.82 2.53 -20.75
C ASN A 239 9.51 3.31 -20.60
N TRP A 240 9.13 3.65 -19.36
CA TRP A 240 7.90 4.37 -19.03
C TRP A 240 8.25 5.77 -18.54
N LEU A 241 8.64 6.62 -19.48
CA LEU A 241 8.95 8.03 -19.22
C LEU A 241 7.64 8.81 -19.16
N LEU A 242 7.10 8.96 -17.95
CA LEU A 242 5.84 9.67 -17.74
C LEU A 242 6.03 11.15 -18.01
N THR A 243 5.18 11.71 -18.84
CA THR A 243 5.07 13.14 -19.11
C THR A 243 3.60 13.52 -19.16
N SER A 244 3.27 14.81 -19.15
CA SER A 244 1.89 15.26 -19.35
C SER A 244 1.33 14.89 -20.73
N GLU A 245 2.19 14.71 -21.74
CA GLU A 245 1.79 14.28 -23.09
C GLU A 245 1.65 12.76 -23.20
N THR A 246 2.45 12.02 -22.43
CA THR A 246 2.46 10.56 -22.35
C THR A 246 2.25 10.10 -20.91
N PRO A 247 1.04 10.28 -20.35
CA PRO A 247 0.76 9.94 -18.97
C PRO A 247 0.69 8.41 -18.75
N LEU A 248 0.67 7.99 -17.49
CA LEU A 248 0.61 6.59 -17.09
C LEU A 248 -0.55 5.82 -17.74
N VAL A 249 -1.74 6.42 -17.83
CA VAL A 249 -2.91 5.79 -18.48
C VAL A 249 -2.65 5.42 -19.93
N THR A 250 -1.83 6.19 -20.65
CA THR A 250 -1.45 5.88 -22.04
C THR A 250 -0.57 4.64 -22.10
N TYR A 251 0.36 4.48 -21.16
CA TYR A 251 1.18 3.26 -21.08
C TYR A 251 0.34 2.05 -20.72
N LEU A 252 -0.54 2.16 -19.72
CA LEU A 252 -1.44 1.08 -19.31
C LEU A 252 -2.39 0.65 -20.43
N ALA A 253 -2.98 1.61 -21.15
CA ALA A 253 -3.91 1.31 -22.25
C ALA A 253 -3.22 0.61 -23.44
N ASN A 254 -1.94 0.90 -23.67
CA ASN A 254 -1.17 0.29 -24.76
C ASN A 254 -0.48 -1.01 -24.36
N GLU A 255 -0.39 -1.33 -23.07
CA GLU A 255 0.28 -2.53 -22.59
C GLU A 255 -0.58 -3.79 -22.80
N PRO A 256 -0.12 -4.80 -23.56
CA PRO A 256 -0.89 -6.02 -23.75
C PRO A 256 -1.05 -6.81 -22.45
N TYR A 257 -2.23 -7.39 -22.22
CA TYR A 257 -2.55 -8.20 -21.03
C TYR A 257 -1.65 -9.43 -20.84
N ASN A 258 -1.00 -9.89 -21.91
CA ASN A 258 -0.10 -11.05 -21.92
C ASN A 258 1.38 -10.66 -22.16
N SER A 259 1.72 -9.39 -21.99
CA SER A 259 3.06 -8.89 -22.26
C SER A 259 4.14 -9.50 -21.36
N SER A 260 5.40 -9.31 -21.75
CA SER A 260 6.54 -9.67 -20.90
C SER A 260 6.51 -8.93 -19.56
N LEU A 261 6.14 -7.64 -19.55
CA LEU A 261 6.08 -6.83 -18.33
C LEU A 261 5.02 -7.35 -17.35
N VAL A 262 3.83 -7.73 -17.85
CA VAL A 262 2.79 -8.36 -17.02
C VAL A 262 3.26 -9.68 -16.42
N ASN A 263 4.09 -10.44 -17.15
CA ASN A 263 4.63 -11.70 -16.65
C ASN A 263 5.75 -11.49 -15.63
N LEU A 264 6.61 -10.48 -15.81
CA LEU A 264 7.71 -10.13 -14.90
C LEU A 264 7.24 -9.56 -13.57
N THR A 265 6.10 -8.87 -13.58
CA THR A 265 5.45 -8.32 -12.38
C THR A 265 4.60 -9.36 -11.64
N ARG A 266 4.56 -10.62 -12.08
CA ARG A 266 3.89 -11.67 -11.31
C ARG A 266 4.60 -11.85 -9.96
N PRO A 267 3.84 -11.96 -8.86
CA PRO A 267 4.45 -12.33 -7.60
C PRO A 267 5.21 -13.66 -7.78
N PRO A 268 6.41 -13.79 -7.20
CA PRO A 268 7.20 -15.00 -7.32
C PRO A 268 6.36 -16.17 -6.85
N ARG A 269 6.28 -17.22 -7.68
CA ARG A 269 5.60 -18.45 -7.28
C ARG A 269 6.38 -19.04 -6.12
N ILE A 270 5.76 -19.06 -4.94
CA ILE A 270 6.29 -19.78 -3.79
C ILE A 270 6.37 -21.24 -4.21
N VAL A 271 7.60 -21.72 -4.44
CA VAL A 271 7.83 -23.12 -4.77
C VAL A 271 7.52 -23.89 -3.50
N ARG A 272 6.35 -24.54 -3.47
CA ARG A 272 6.00 -25.43 -2.37
C ARG A 272 7.17 -26.39 -2.16
N PRO A 273 7.75 -26.47 -0.96
CA PRO A 273 8.70 -27.53 -0.68
C PRO A 273 7.97 -28.83 -1.01
N LYS A 274 8.52 -29.59 -1.97
CA LYS A 274 7.92 -30.86 -2.38
C LYS A 274 7.77 -31.68 -1.11
N PRO A 275 6.54 -32.07 -0.71
CA PRO A 275 6.37 -32.79 0.53
C PRO A 275 7.30 -34.00 0.47
N GLU A 276 8.25 -34.05 1.40
CA GLU A 276 8.99 -35.29 1.63
C GLU A 276 7.93 -36.37 1.78
N LYS A 277 8.10 -37.51 1.09
CA LYS A 277 7.11 -38.59 1.07
C LYS A 277 6.96 -39.17 2.49
N THR A 278 6.24 -38.49 3.35
CA THR A 278 5.74 -39.03 4.60
C THR A 278 4.46 -39.79 4.29
N SER A 279 4.49 -41.04 4.69
CA SER A 279 3.47 -42.08 4.58
C SER A 279 2.02 -41.59 4.63
N GLU A 280 1.29 -41.87 3.54
CA GLU A 280 -0.12 -42.31 3.40
C GLU A 280 -1.28 -41.77 4.27
N ASP A 281 -1.10 -40.79 5.14
CA ASP A 281 -2.25 -40.08 5.73
C ASP A 281 -2.64 -38.91 4.81
N LYS A 282 -3.64 -39.15 3.94
CA LYS A 282 -4.27 -38.08 3.16
C LYS A 282 -4.73 -36.98 4.13
N PRO A 283 -4.21 -35.75 4.03
CA PRO A 283 -4.67 -34.66 4.89
C PRO A 283 -6.16 -34.45 4.63
N VAL A 284 -6.94 -34.38 5.71
CA VAL A 284 -8.37 -34.06 5.64
C VAL A 284 -8.48 -32.60 5.20
N ILE A 285 -8.75 -32.38 3.91
CA ILE A 285 -9.02 -31.06 3.35
C ILE A 285 -10.40 -30.64 3.83
N LEU A 286 -10.47 -29.54 4.58
CA LEU A 286 -11.72 -28.99 5.09
C LEU A 286 -11.95 -27.66 4.38
N SER A 287 -13.05 -27.56 3.65
CA SER A 287 -13.49 -26.30 3.07
C SER A 287 -13.94 -25.37 4.20
N ALA A 288 -13.36 -24.18 4.26
CA ALA A 288 -13.68 -23.20 5.27
C ALA A 288 -14.90 -22.38 4.80
N GLY A 289 -16.09 -22.64 5.36
CA GLY A 289 -17.18 -21.65 5.34
C GLY A 289 -18.11 -21.63 4.13
N GLY A 290 -18.17 -22.69 3.33
CA GLY A 290 -19.19 -22.83 2.28
C GLY A 290 -19.16 -21.67 1.28
N GLY A 291 -18.14 -21.63 0.42
CA GLY A 291 -18.01 -20.67 -0.67
C GLY A 291 -17.63 -19.24 -0.25
N ARG A 292 -18.27 -18.65 0.78
CA ARG A 292 -18.14 -17.20 1.10
C ARG A 292 -16.71 -16.76 1.43
N LEU A 293 -15.96 -17.56 2.17
CA LEU A 293 -14.56 -17.23 2.50
C LEU A 293 -13.60 -17.49 1.33
N GLY A 294 -13.97 -18.41 0.44
CA GLY A 294 -13.19 -18.82 -0.72
C GLY A 294 -11.79 -19.34 -0.39
N PHE A 295 -11.64 -20.11 0.69
CA PHE A 295 -10.40 -20.86 0.92
C PHE A 295 -10.66 -22.21 1.60
N SER A 296 -9.70 -23.12 1.47
CA SER A 296 -9.71 -24.41 2.16
C SER A 296 -8.46 -24.57 3.01
N VAL A 297 -8.60 -25.26 4.14
CA VAL A 297 -7.51 -25.51 5.08
C VAL A 297 -7.23 -26.99 5.26
N ALA A 298 -5.97 -27.32 5.52
CA ALA A 298 -5.54 -28.63 5.99
C ALA A 298 -4.79 -28.49 7.31
N LYS A 299 -5.01 -29.44 8.23
CA LYS A 299 -4.27 -29.46 9.49
C LYS A 299 -2.87 -30.02 9.27
N THR A 300 -1.85 -29.25 9.64
CA THR A 300 -0.44 -29.63 9.56
C THR A 300 -0.02 -30.49 10.76
N GLY A 301 1.14 -31.15 10.64
CA GLY A 301 1.76 -31.88 11.77
C GLY A 301 2.13 -31.00 12.97
N LEU A 302 2.25 -29.67 12.76
CA LEU A 302 2.47 -28.68 13.81
C LEU A 302 1.19 -28.30 14.57
N GLY A 303 0.04 -28.84 14.16
CA GLY A 303 -1.27 -28.52 14.74
C GLY A 303 -1.89 -27.22 14.23
N LEU A 304 -1.25 -26.51 13.31
CA LEU A 304 -1.76 -25.31 12.64
C LEU A 304 -2.56 -25.65 11.38
N PHE A 305 -3.34 -24.70 10.89
CA PHE A 305 -4.14 -24.86 9.66
C PHE A 305 -3.46 -24.16 8.49
N GLU A 306 -3.02 -24.92 7.51
CA GLU A 306 -2.44 -24.41 6.26
C GLU A 306 -3.54 -24.12 5.25
N ILE A 307 -3.51 -22.93 4.63
CA ILE A 307 -4.34 -22.64 3.45
C ILE A 307 -3.85 -23.51 2.30
N VAL A 308 -4.64 -24.49 1.86
CA VAL A 308 -4.26 -25.42 0.79
C VAL A 308 -4.82 -25.03 -0.57
N ASP A 309 -5.94 -24.31 -0.54
CA ASP A 309 -6.66 -23.85 -1.71
C ASP A 309 -7.28 -22.48 -1.43
N LEU A 310 -7.34 -21.63 -2.45
CA LEU A 310 -7.77 -20.24 -2.34
C LEU A 310 -8.46 -19.85 -3.65
N ASP A 311 -9.74 -19.52 -3.55
CA ASP A 311 -10.56 -18.99 -4.62
C ASP A 311 -10.22 -17.50 -4.82
N THR A 312 -9.90 -17.12 -6.05
CA THR A 312 -9.55 -15.75 -6.42
C THR A 312 -10.72 -14.78 -6.28
N LEU A 313 -11.96 -15.27 -6.29
CA LEU A 313 -13.16 -14.46 -6.04
C LEU A 313 -13.54 -14.44 -4.55
N GLY A 314 -12.85 -15.22 -3.73
CA GLY A 314 -13.10 -15.37 -2.31
C GLY A 314 -12.62 -14.19 -1.47
N LEU A 315 -13.31 -13.94 -0.35
CA LEU A 315 -12.92 -12.91 0.60
C LEU A 315 -11.49 -13.11 1.12
N GLY A 316 -11.05 -14.37 1.28
CA GLY A 316 -9.69 -14.69 1.68
C GLY A 316 -8.65 -14.13 0.73
N PHE A 317 -8.85 -14.27 -0.58
CA PHE A 317 -7.94 -13.75 -1.60
C PHE A 317 -7.92 -12.23 -1.61
N ALA A 318 -9.11 -11.61 -1.60
CA ALA A 318 -9.26 -10.15 -1.55
C ALA A 318 -8.57 -9.53 -0.31
N SER A 319 -8.55 -10.27 0.81
CA SER A 319 -7.92 -9.83 2.06
C SER A 319 -6.41 -10.12 2.11
N GLY A 320 -5.84 -10.73 1.06
CA GLY A 320 -4.41 -11.00 0.95
C GLY A 320 -3.94 -12.30 1.62
N LEU A 321 -4.84 -13.25 1.91
CA LEU A 321 -4.42 -14.63 2.23
C LEU A 321 -3.70 -15.25 1.03
N GLN A 322 -2.78 -16.15 1.32
CA GLN A 322 -2.02 -16.89 0.31
C GLN A 322 -2.04 -18.37 0.62
N ILE A 323 -1.94 -19.18 -0.43
CA ILE A 323 -1.78 -20.63 -0.29
C ILE A 323 -0.43 -20.91 0.38
N GLY A 324 -0.44 -21.75 1.41
CA GLY A 324 0.71 -22.06 2.28
C GLY A 324 0.72 -21.28 3.60
N ASP A 325 -0.13 -20.26 3.75
CA ASP A 325 -0.26 -19.53 5.02
C ASP A 325 -0.71 -20.47 6.13
N LEU A 326 0.03 -20.48 7.26
CA LEU A 326 -0.34 -21.26 8.44
C LEU A 326 -1.11 -20.40 9.43
N ILE A 327 -2.42 -20.59 9.53
CA ILE A 327 -3.26 -19.85 10.46
C ILE A 327 -2.87 -20.19 11.89
N LYS A 328 -2.37 -19.19 12.61
CA LYS A 328 -1.93 -19.30 13.99
C LYS A 328 -3.01 -18.81 14.97
N ARG A 329 -3.60 -17.65 14.68
CA ARG A 329 -4.65 -17.05 15.51
C ARG A 329 -5.73 -16.40 14.66
N VAL A 330 -6.93 -16.34 15.21
CA VAL A 330 -8.06 -15.57 14.67
C VAL A 330 -8.62 -14.73 15.81
N ASN A 331 -8.67 -13.42 15.60
CA ASN A 331 -9.12 -12.43 16.59
C ASN A 331 -8.39 -12.56 17.94
N GLY A 332 -7.07 -12.80 17.89
CA GLY A 332 -6.22 -13.00 19.07
C GLY A 332 -6.28 -14.41 19.68
N GLU A 333 -7.26 -15.23 19.30
CA GLU A 333 -7.47 -16.57 19.85
C GLU A 333 -6.76 -17.66 19.05
N VAL A 334 -6.23 -18.68 19.75
CA VAL A 334 -5.60 -19.85 19.12
C VAL A 334 -6.66 -20.77 18.55
N VAL A 335 -6.46 -21.25 17.33
CA VAL A 335 -7.37 -22.15 16.63
C VAL A 335 -7.03 -23.62 16.94
N ARG A 336 -7.97 -24.37 17.50
CA ARG A 336 -7.73 -25.77 17.92
C ARG A 336 -8.23 -26.82 16.92
N SER A 337 -9.28 -26.48 16.18
CA SER A 337 -9.93 -27.35 15.19
C SER A 337 -10.42 -26.52 14.02
N ALA A 338 -10.71 -27.15 12.88
CA ALA A 338 -11.29 -26.44 11.74
C ALA A 338 -12.70 -25.90 12.06
N ARG A 339 -13.48 -26.59 12.90
CA ARG A 339 -14.77 -26.09 13.38
C ARG A 339 -14.60 -24.83 14.25
N ASP A 340 -13.58 -24.83 15.11
CA ASP A 340 -13.21 -23.67 15.94
C ASP A 340 -12.72 -22.50 15.08
N LEU A 341 -11.90 -22.77 14.05
CA LEU A 341 -11.50 -21.78 13.05
C LEU A 341 -12.72 -21.12 12.43
N MET A 342 -13.65 -21.95 11.95
CA MET A 342 -14.84 -21.50 11.25
C MET A 342 -15.77 -20.69 12.15
N SER A 343 -15.99 -21.13 13.39
CA SER A 343 -16.78 -20.38 14.36
C SER A 343 -16.19 -18.98 14.56
N LYS A 344 -14.87 -18.90 14.84
CA LYS A 344 -14.19 -17.63 15.11
C LYS A 344 -14.23 -16.64 13.96
N ILE A 345 -14.20 -17.15 12.73
CA ILE A 345 -14.34 -16.31 11.54
C ILE A 345 -15.80 -15.84 11.44
N ILE A 346 -16.76 -16.77 11.39
CA ILE A 346 -18.17 -16.44 11.15
C ILE A 346 -18.74 -15.54 12.25
N ASP A 347 -18.40 -15.78 13.52
CA ASP A 347 -18.92 -15.04 14.68
C ASP A 347 -18.57 -13.54 14.65
N LYS A 348 -17.55 -13.15 13.88
CA LYS A 348 -17.06 -11.77 13.78
C LYS A 348 -17.11 -11.19 12.38
N LEU A 349 -17.34 -12.03 11.36
CA LEU A 349 -17.33 -11.59 9.97
C LEU A 349 -18.41 -10.54 9.71
N ASP A 350 -19.61 -10.75 10.23
CA ASP A 350 -20.76 -9.87 10.00
C ASP A 350 -20.75 -8.58 10.86
N SER A 351 -19.75 -8.39 11.74
CA SER A 351 -19.71 -7.23 12.65
C SER A 351 -18.45 -6.37 12.47
N ASP A 352 -17.30 -6.85 12.94
CA ASP A 352 -16.09 -6.03 13.13
C ASP A 352 -15.00 -6.38 12.09
N GLY A 353 -15.28 -7.34 11.21
CA GLY A 353 -14.26 -8.05 10.44
C GLY A 353 -13.49 -9.06 11.28
N VAL A 354 -12.64 -9.83 10.61
CA VAL A 354 -11.87 -10.92 11.19
C VAL A 354 -10.39 -10.67 10.96
N TYR A 355 -9.65 -10.45 12.03
CA TYR A 355 -8.20 -10.33 11.97
C TYR A 355 -7.53 -11.68 12.22
N MET A 356 -6.83 -12.18 11.22
CA MET A 356 -6.07 -13.42 11.28
C MET A 356 -4.58 -13.13 11.39
N ILE A 357 -3.89 -13.92 12.19
CA ILE A 357 -2.43 -13.97 12.19
C ILE A 357 -2.03 -15.29 11.53
N VAL A 358 -1.35 -15.20 10.40
CA VAL A 358 -0.83 -16.33 9.65
C VAL A 358 0.69 -16.37 9.72
N LEU A 359 1.30 -17.56 9.69
CA LEU A 359 2.72 -17.69 9.43
C LEU A 359 2.92 -17.84 7.93
N ARG A 360 3.64 -16.89 7.34
CA ARG A 360 4.08 -16.88 5.96
C ARG A 360 5.60 -16.81 5.98
N GLU A 361 6.26 -17.84 5.44
CA GLU A 361 7.74 -17.91 5.43
C GLU A 361 8.34 -17.70 6.84
N GLU A 362 7.74 -18.34 7.85
CA GLU A 362 8.12 -18.24 9.28
C GLU A 362 7.87 -16.86 9.94
N GLN A 363 7.42 -15.86 9.18
CA GLN A 363 7.03 -14.54 9.68
C GLN A 363 5.53 -14.50 10.01
N GLU A 364 5.11 -13.77 11.05
CA GLU A 364 3.67 -13.53 11.23
C GLU A 364 3.23 -12.37 10.36
N VAL A 365 2.20 -12.63 9.57
CA VAL A 365 1.51 -11.64 8.75
C VAL A 365 0.09 -11.49 9.30
N GLY A 366 -0.32 -10.23 9.50
CA GLY A 366 -1.69 -9.89 9.86
C GLY A 366 -2.55 -9.75 8.62
N ILE A 367 -3.66 -10.48 8.57
CA ILE A 367 -4.64 -10.44 7.49
C ILE A 367 -5.98 -9.99 8.07
N LEU A 368 -6.60 -8.97 7.49
CA LEU A 368 -7.90 -8.45 7.92
C LEU A 368 -8.95 -8.79 6.87
N LEU A 369 -9.90 -9.66 7.22
CA LEU A 369 -11.08 -9.96 6.42
C LEU A 369 -12.20 -9.01 6.82
N LEU A 370 -12.65 -8.15 5.92
CA LEU A 370 -13.80 -7.28 6.17
C LEU A 370 -15.07 -7.89 5.56
N PRO A 371 -16.25 -7.77 6.18
CA PRO A 371 -17.49 -8.13 5.50
C PRO A 371 -17.60 -7.31 4.22
N ALA A 372 -17.98 -7.97 3.12
CA ALA A 372 -18.49 -7.25 1.95
C ALA A 372 -19.71 -6.47 2.43
N THR A 373 -19.69 -5.15 2.25
CA THR A 373 -20.83 -4.32 2.66
C THR A 373 -22.05 -4.72 1.81
N ASP A 374 -23.25 -4.65 2.37
CA ASP A 374 -24.47 -4.99 1.62
C ASP A 374 -24.58 -4.15 0.32
N GLU A 375 -24.04 -2.93 0.32
CA GLU A 375 -23.96 -2.08 -0.87
C GLU A 375 -23.03 -2.66 -1.96
N GLU A 376 -21.89 -3.25 -1.59
CA GLU A 376 -20.99 -3.92 -2.54
C GLU A 376 -21.59 -5.23 -3.05
N ALA A 377 -22.29 -5.97 -2.19
CA ALA A 377 -22.97 -7.20 -2.55
C ALA A 377 -24.17 -6.95 -3.48
N GLU A 378 -24.92 -5.87 -3.27
CA GLU A 378 -26.01 -5.45 -4.18
C GLU A 378 -25.44 -5.00 -5.53
N LYS A 379 -24.37 -4.21 -5.55
CA LYS A 379 -23.69 -3.82 -6.80
C LYS A 379 -23.15 -5.03 -7.57
N ALA A 380 -22.58 -6.02 -6.88
CA ALA A 380 -22.10 -7.24 -7.53
C ALA A 380 -23.23 -8.04 -8.19
N LYS A 381 -24.38 -8.20 -7.50
CA LYS A 381 -25.57 -8.86 -8.06
C LYS A 381 -26.15 -8.12 -9.26
N GLU A 382 -26.23 -6.79 -9.17
CA GLU A 382 -26.73 -5.95 -10.26
C GLU A 382 -25.80 -6.06 -11.49
N THR A 383 -24.49 -6.21 -11.29
CA THR A 383 -23.52 -6.43 -12.36
C THR A 383 -23.68 -7.80 -13.03
N ASP A 384 -23.92 -8.86 -12.26
CA ASP A 384 -24.15 -10.20 -12.79
C ASP A 384 -25.49 -10.30 -13.55
N GLU A 385 -26.57 -9.67 -13.06
CA GLU A 385 -27.86 -9.63 -13.77
C GLU A 385 -27.77 -8.87 -15.11
N VAL A 386 -26.97 -7.80 -15.17
CA VAL A 386 -26.73 -7.06 -16.42
C VAL A 386 -25.94 -7.91 -17.41
N LEU A 387 -24.91 -8.64 -16.96
CA LEU A 387 -24.14 -9.54 -17.82
C LEU A 387 -24.99 -10.70 -18.36
N GLU A 388 -25.86 -11.30 -17.54
CA GLU A 388 -26.78 -12.35 -17.99
C GLU A 388 -27.85 -11.81 -18.95
N ALA A 389 -28.33 -10.57 -18.76
CA ALA A 389 -29.28 -9.93 -19.65
C ALA A 389 -28.67 -9.60 -21.02
N GLU A 390 -27.41 -9.11 -21.04
CA GLU A 390 -26.70 -8.85 -22.30
C GLU A 390 -26.43 -10.14 -23.09
N ASP A 391 -26.01 -11.22 -22.42
CA ASP A 391 -25.73 -12.50 -23.07
C ASP A 391 -27.01 -13.10 -23.68
N ASN A 392 -28.15 -13.02 -22.98
CA ASN A 392 -29.45 -13.45 -23.52
C ASN A 392 -29.92 -12.59 -24.70
N SER A 393 -29.62 -11.29 -24.72
CA SER A 393 -30.00 -10.40 -25.84
C SER A 393 -29.21 -10.66 -27.13
N LEU A 394 -28.02 -11.25 -27.02
CA LEU A 394 -27.15 -11.60 -28.15
C LEU A 394 -27.65 -12.82 -28.93
N PHE A 395 -28.39 -13.73 -28.28
CA PHE A 395 -28.94 -14.93 -28.91
C PHE A 395 -30.31 -14.74 -29.56
N ASP A 396 -31.02 -13.64 -29.27
CA ASP A 396 -32.39 -13.42 -29.74
C ASP A 396 -32.50 -12.54 -31.01
N LYS A 397 -31.39 -12.30 -31.71
CA LYS A 397 -31.44 -11.58 -32.99
C LYS A 397 -32.05 -12.48 -34.08
N PRO A 398 -33.21 -12.13 -34.65
CA PRO A 398 -33.82 -12.92 -35.71
C PRO A 398 -32.90 -12.92 -36.94
N GLN A 399 -32.53 -14.11 -37.40
CA GLN A 399 -31.88 -14.29 -38.70
C GLN A 399 -32.83 -13.74 -39.77
N LYS A 400 -32.55 -12.54 -40.27
CA LYS A 400 -33.22 -12.01 -41.45
C LYS A 400 -32.76 -12.81 -42.65
N ASN A 401 -33.66 -13.66 -43.15
CA ASN A 401 -33.59 -14.29 -44.47
C ASN A 401 -33.71 -13.27 -45.59
#